data_AF-A0A0W7WFW5-F1
#
_entry.id   AF-A0A0W7WFW5-F1
#
_cell.length_a   1.000
_cell.length_b   1.000
_cell.length_c   1.000
_cell.angle_alpha   90.00
_cell.angle_beta   90.00
_cell.angle_gamma   90.00
#
_symmetry.space_group_name_H-M   'P 1'
#
loop_
_entity.id
_entity.type
_entity.pdbx_description
1 polymer ?
#
loop_
_entity_poly.entity_id
_entity_poly.type
_entity_poly.pdbx_seq_one_letter_code
_entity_poly.pdbx_strand_id
1 'polypeptide(L)'
;MPARPHLAAIAACLLATPTAALEITHEYRIPGDALRSVELVPHANEDPGLLRLMLRADGVDRLLEIESDGPLAECLTILQNIQGQPDRVAVLSVNMTALTLNGVLLERCGTR
;
A
#
# COMPACT_ATOMS: atom_id res chain seq x y z
N MET A 1 -1.35 7.36 -70.55
CA MET A 1 -0.16 6.88 -69.82
C MET A 1 0.14 7.88 -68.70
N PRO A 2 0.29 7.41 -67.44
CA PRO A 2 0.30 8.24 -66.25
C PRO A 2 1.73 8.51 -65.72
N ALA A 3 1.90 9.58 -64.95
CA ALA A 3 2.98 9.70 -63.97
C ALA A 3 2.44 10.42 -62.73
N ARG A 4 2.20 9.65 -61.68
CA ARG A 4 1.97 10.12 -60.30
C ARG A 4 3.31 10.59 -59.70
N PRO A 5 3.28 11.56 -58.79
CA PRO A 5 4.07 11.44 -57.57
C PRO A 5 3.20 11.72 -56.33
N HIS A 6 3.04 10.72 -55.46
CA HIS A 6 3.80 10.51 -54.22
C HIS A 6 3.32 11.44 -53.09
N LEU A 7 2.47 10.92 -52.20
CA LEU A 7 2.90 10.29 -50.94
C LEU A 7 3.54 11.31 -49.98
N ALA A 8 2.75 11.82 -49.04
CA ALA A 8 3.26 12.29 -47.75
C ALA A 8 2.11 12.33 -46.71
N ALA A 9 1.34 11.25 -46.59
CA ALA A 9 0.59 11.01 -45.36
C ALA A 9 1.55 10.32 -44.39
N ILE A 10 2.42 11.09 -43.74
CA ILE A 10 3.22 10.59 -42.62
C ILE A 10 2.24 10.44 -41.46
N ALA A 11 1.62 9.26 -41.40
CA ALA A 11 0.96 8.75 -40.21
C ALA A 11 2.02 8.64 -39.12
N ALA A 12 2.08 9.66 -38.27
CA ALA A 12 2.77 9.60 -36.99
C ALA A 12 2.00 8.59 -36.13
N CYS A 13 2.29 7.31 -36.31
CA CYS A 13 1.96 6.26 -35.35
C CYS A 13 2.68 6.62 -34.05
N LEU A 14 1.97 7.32 -33.18
CA LEU A 14 2.22 7.38 -31.74
C LEU A 14 2.27 5.93 -31.25
N LEU A 15 3.46 5.35 -31.26
CA LEU A 15 3.81 4.19 -30.47
C LEU A 15 3.81 4.63 -29.00
N ALA A 16 2.61 4.81 -28.45
CA ALA A 16 2.40 4.80 -27.01
C ALA A 16 2.64 3.35 -26.57
N THR A 17 3.91 3.01 -26.33
CA THR A 17 4.22 1.79 -25.60
C THR A 17 3.57 1.94 -24.22
N PRO A 18 2.70 1.01 -23.78
CA PRO A 18 2.20 1.05 -22.43
C PRO A 18 3.43 0.97 -21.53
N THR A 19 3.70 2.04 -20.80
CA THR A 19 4.66 1.99 -19.70
C THR A 19 4.01 1.03 -18.72
N ALA A 20 4.53 -0.19 -18.59
CA ALA A 20 4.12 -1.07 -17.52
C ALA A 20 4.43 -0.32 -16.22
N ALA A 21 3.39 0.18 -15.55
CA ALA A 21 3.55 0.80 -14.25
C ALA A 21 4.00 -0.33 -13.32
N LEU A 22 5.22 -0.20 -12.80
CA LEU A 22 5.75 -1.15 -11.84
C LEU A 22 4.91 -1.02 -10.56
N GLU A 23 4.20 -2.10 -10.21
CA GLU A 23 3.44 -2.19 -8.97
C GLU A 23 4.23 -3.03 -7.96
N ILE A 24 4.58 -2.44 -6.81
CA ILE A 24 5.28 -3.11 -5.71
C ILE A 24 4.33 -3.19 -4.52
N THR A 25 4.00 -4.41 -4.10
CA THR A 25 3.15 -4.65 -2.94
C THR A 25 3.90 -5.41 -1.87
N HIS A 26 3.90 -4.89 -0.64
CA HIS A 26 4.39 -5.56 0.55
C HIS A 26 3.23 -6.21 1.31
N GLU A 27 3.40 -7.48 1.68
CA GLU A 27 2.46 -8.19 2.54
C GLU A 27 3.06 -8.38 3.93
N TYR A 28 2.40 -7.84 4.95
CA TYR A 28 2.76 -8.07 6.35
C TYR A 28 1.80 -9.09 6.96
N ARG A 29 2.38 -10.12 7.61
CA ARG A 29 1.64 -11.10 8.39
C ARG A 29 1.99 -10.96 9.85
N ILE A 30 1.02 -10.54 10.65
CA ILE A 30 1.24 -10.14 12.04
C ILE A 30 0.40 -11.04 12.95
N PRO A 31 1.03 -11.95 13.71
CA PRO A 31 0.32 -12.71 14.74
C PRO A 31 -0.32 -11.78 15.77
N GLY A 32 -1.55 -12.08 16.21
CA GLY A 32 -2.27 -11.24 17.15
C GLY A 32 -1.55 -11.11 18.50
N ASP A 33 -0.88 -12.18 18.95
CA ASP A 33 -0.07 -12.20 20.18
C ASP A 33 1.28 -11.45 20.07
N ALA A 34 1.72 -11.14 18.84
CA ALA A 34 2.86 -10.28 18.59
C ALA A 34 2.51 -8.78 18.74
N LEU A 35 1.23 -8.39 18.61
CA LEU A 35 0.78 -7.01 18.76
C LEU A 35 0.85 -6.54 20.23
N ARG A 36 1.67 -5.53 20.50
CA ARG A 36 1.81 -4.89 21.82
C ARG A 36 1.00 -3.61 21.94
N SER A 37 1.01 -2.80 20.89
CA SER A 37 0.12 -1.63 20.77
C SER A 37 -0.21 -1.36 19.30
N VAL A 38 -1.37 -0.76 19.09
CA VAL A 38 -1.91 -0.38 17.79
C VAL A 38 -2.48 1.02 17.93
N GLU A 39 -1.87 1.99 17.26
CA GLU A 39 -2.18 3.41 17.41
C GLU A 39 -2.33 4.05 16.03
N LEU A 40 -3.37 4.87 15.86
CA LEU A 40 -3.46 5.80 14.75
C LEU A 40 -2.93 7.15 15.24
N VAL A 41 -1.81 7.58 14.66
CA VAL A 41 -1.16 8.84 15.05
C VAL A 41 -1.91 9.99 14.37
N PRO A 42 -2.33 11.02 15.12
CA PRO A 42 -2.95 12.20 14.52
C PRO A 42 -2.00 12.88 13.54
N HIS A 43 -2.50 13.21 12.36
CA HIS A 43 -1.78 13.98 11.34
C HIS A 43 -2.46 15.33 11.08
N ALA A 44 -1.68 16.29 10.60
CA ALA A 44 -2.21 17.60 10.22
C ALA A 44 -2.79 17.55 8.80
N ASN A 45 -4.03 18.05 8.64
CA ASN A 45 -4.74 18.33 7.38
C ASN A 45 -4.48 17.40 6.17
N GLU A 46 -3.38 17.60 5.45
CA GLU A 46 -3.08 17.01 4.13
C GLU A 46 -1.99 15.91 4.20
N ASP A 47 -1.45 15.62 5.38
CA ASP A 47 -0.47 14.55 5.57
C ASP A 47 -1.16 13.17 5.55
N PRO A 48 -0.49 12.13 5.01
CA PRO A 48 -1.00 10.77 5.03
C PRO A 48 -1.27 10.28 6.46
N GLY A 49 -2.29 9.42 6.58
CA GLY A 49 -2.54 8.54 7.73
C GLY A 49 -1.26 7.91 8.28
N LEU A 50 -1.02 7.87 9.59
CA LEU A 50 0.07 7.06 10.16
C LEU A 50 -0.47 6.02 11.15
N LEU A 51 -0.37 4.74 10.78
CA LEU A 51 -0.65 3.60 11.65
C LEU A 51 0.65 3.11 12.27
N ARG A 52 0.74 3.15 13.60
CA ARG A 52 1.90 2.75 14.38
C ARG A 52 1.61 1.45 15.13
N LEU A 53 2.44 0.45 14.89
CA LEU A 53 2.34 -0.88 15.50
C LEU A 53 3.60 -1.18 16.29
N MET A 54 3.45 -1.48 17.58
CA MET A 54 4.52 -2.07 18.37
C MET A 54 4.38 -3.59 18.32
N LEU A 55 5.39 -4.28 17.79
CA LEU A 55 5.40 -5.72 17.58
C LEU A 55 6.47 -6.37 18.44
N ARG A 56 6.19 -7.51 19.07
CA ARG A 56 7.23 -8.33 19.71
C ARG A 56 7.60 -9.51 18.83
N ALA A 57 8.87 -9.59 18.44
CA ALA A 57 9.46 -10.72 17.73
C ALA A 57 10.74 -11.15 18.43
N ASP A 58 10.90 -12.44 18.71
CA ASP A 58 12.09 -13.01 19.37
C ASP A 58 12.44 -12.32 20.71
N GLY A 59 11.42 -11.90 21.46
CA GLY A 59 11.56 -11.17 22.72
C GLY A 59 11.90 -9.68 22.59
N VAL A 60 12.14 -9.19 21.37
CA VAL A 60 12.49 -7.80 21.10
C VAL A 60 11.28 -7.04 20.55
N ASP A 61 11.06 -5.83 21.05
CA ASP A 61 10.04 -4.94 20.50
C ASP A 61 10.55 -4.21 19.26
N ARG A 62 9.72 -4.15 18.22
CA ARG A 62 10.00 -3.50 16.94
C ARG A 62 8.83 -2.60 16.58
N LEU A 63 9.16 -1.42 16.09
CA LEU A 63 8.20 -0.46 15.57
C LEU A 63 7.96 -0.71 14.09
N LEU A 64 6.70 -0.85 13.69
CA LEU A 64 6.26 -0.81 12.30
C LEU A 64 5.34 0.40 12.12
N GLU A 65 5.72 1.28 11.20
CA GLU A 65 4.97 2.48 10.85
C GLU A 65 4.49 2.35 9.40
N ILE A 66 3.19 2.55 9.19
CA ILE A 66 2.54 2.49 7.88
C ILE A 66 1.90 3.85 7.64
N GLU A 67 2.51 4.62 6.74
CA GLU A 67 1.96 5.88 6.27
C GLU A 67 1.10 5.64 5.04
N SER A 68 -0.16 6.05 5.05
CA SER A 68 -1.07 5.81 3.92
C SER A 68 -2.17 6.85 3.81
N ASP A 69 -2.48 7.21 2.57
CA ASP A 69 -3.67 8.00 2.20
C ASP A 69 -4.98 7.17 2.22
N GLY A 70 -4.91 5.89 2.61
CA GLY A 70 -6.05 4.97 2.71
C GLY A 70 -6.77 4.99 4.08
N PRO A 71 -7.91 4.28 4.21
CA PRO A 71 -8.70 4.26 5.44
C PRO A 71 -8.03 3.44 6.57
N LEU A 72 -7.13 4.07 7.32
CA LEU A 72 -6.41 3.41 8.42
C LEU A 72 -7.28 3.09 9.64
N ALA A 73 -8.40 3.78 9.84
CA ALA A 73 -9.29 3.58 10.99
C ALA A 73 -9.95 2.19 11.01
N GLU A 74 -10.29 1.65 9.85
CA GLU A 74 -10.80 0.28 9.74
C GLU A 74 -9.70 -0.74 10.11
N CYS A 75 -8.50 -0.55 9.60
CA CYS A 75 -7.37 -1.41 9.92
C CYS A 75 -6.99 -1.35 11.41
N LEU A 76 -7.01 -0.15 12.01
CA LEU A 76 -6.86 0.04 13.45
C LEU A 76 -7.83 -0.85 14.24
N THR A 77 -9.12 -0.81 13.87
CA THR A 77 -10.17 -1.59 14.53
C THR A 77 -9.91 -3.09 14.41
N ILE A 78 -9.54 -3.57 13.21
CA ILE A 78 -9.21 -4.98 12.96
C ILE A 78 -8.04 -5.44 13.84
N LEU A 79 -6.97 -4.64 13.89
CA LEU A 79 -5.76 -4.96 14.63
C LEU A 79 -5.98 -4.94 16.15
N GLN A 80 -6.72 -3.94 16.66
CA GLN A 80 -7.12 -3.88 18.07
C GLN A 80 -7.97 -5.08 18.47
N ASN A 81 -8.87 -5.52 17.58
CA ASN A 81 -9.72 -6.68 17.85
C ASN A 81 -8.93 -7.97 18.02
N ILE A 82 -7.85 -8.19 17.27
CA ILE A 82 -7.05 -9.42 17.35
C ILE A 82 -5.86 -9.32 18.30
N GLN A 83 -5.61 -8.15 18.88
CA GLN A 83 -4.46 -7.93 19.75
C GLN A 83 -4.48 -8.89 20.95
N GLY A 84 -3.37 -9.58 21.16
CA GLY A 84 -3.21 -10.60 22.20
C GLY A 84 -3.80 -11.97 21.87
N GLN A 85 -4.39 -12.18 20.69
CA GLN A 85 -4.98 -13.45 20.28
C GLN A 85 -3.97 -14.30 19.48
N PRO A 86 -3.46 -15.42 20.02
CA PRO A 86 -2.41 -16.21 19.38
C PRO A 86 -2.90 -17.05 18.17
N ASP A 87 -4.20 -17.24 18.05
CA ASP A 87 -4.86 -18.00 16.98
C ASP A 87 -5.32 -17.13 15.81
N ARG A 88 -5.08 -15.81 15.87
CA ARG A 88 -5.47 -14.83 14.85
C ARG A 88 -4.24 -14.23 14.19
N VAL A 89 -4.31 -14.05 12.87
CA VAL A 89 -3.23 -13.40 12.12
C VAL A 89 -3.78 -12.25 11.30
N ALA A 90 -3.21 -11.05 11.47
CA ALA A 90 -3.46 -9.92 10.58
C ALA A 90 -2.70 -10.10 9.27
N VAL A 91 -3.35 -9.77 8.15
CA VAL A 91 -2.72 -9.66 6.83
C VAL A 91 -2.95 -8.25 6.31
N LEU A 92 -1.86 -7.52 6.11
CA LEU A 92 -1.86 -6.17 5.56
C LEU A 92 -1.17 -6.20 4.19
N SER A 93 -1.83 -5.66 3.17
CA SER A 93 -1.25 -5.47 1.84
C SER A 93 -1.05 -3.98 1.59
N VAL A 94 0.20 -3.58 1.40
CA VAL A 94 0.60 -2.18 1.23
C VAL A 94 1.24 -2.02 -0.14
N ASN A 95 0.63 -1.23 -1.00
CA ASN A 95 1.19 -0.84 -2.29
C ASN A 95 2.17 0.31 -2.09
N MET A 96 3.43 0.07 -2.42
CA MET A 96 4.57 0.97 -2.24
C MET A 96 4.81 1.88 -3.45
N THR A 97 3.96 1.78 -4.46
CA THR A 97 4.04 2.51 -5.74
C THR A 97 2.68 3.10 -6.11
N ALA A 98 1.83 3.32 -5.11
CA ALA A 98 0.49 3.85 -5.32
C ALA A 98 0.56 5.28 -5.85
N LEU A 99 -0.44 5.69 -6.64
CA LEU A 99 -0.56 7.07 -7.11
C LEU A 99 -1.23 7.93 -6.02
N THR A 100 -0.54 8.06 -4.88
CA THR A 100 -0.95 8.81 -3.68
C THR A 100 0.09 9.89 -3.35
N LEU A 101 -0.16 10.75 -2.36
CA LEU A 101 0.74 11.87 -2.03
C LEU A 101 2.13 11.38 -1.58
N ASN A 102 2.18 10.28 -0.84
CA ASN A 102 3.42 9.67 -0.35
C ASN A 102 3.86 8.42 -1.14
N GLY A 103 3.13 8.03 -2.19
CA GLY A 103 3.41 6.83 -2.97
C GLY A 103 3.01 5.51 -2.29
N VAL A 104 2.35 5.56 -1.13
CA VAL A 104 1.99 4.39 -0.32
C VAL A 104 0.47 4.30 -0.09
N LEU A 105 -0.10 3.11 -0.28
CA LEU A 105 -1.51 2.82 -0.03
C LEU A 105 -1.66 1.49 0.71
N LEU A 106 -2.33 1.50 1.87
CA LEU A 106 -2.85 0.28 2.50
C LEU A 106 -4.07 -0.19 1.69
N GLU A 107 -3.88 -1.19 0.84
CA GLU A 107 -4.92 -1.71 -0.05
C GLU A 107 -5.88 -2.66 0.68
N ARG A 108 -5.34 -3.43 1.63
CA ARG A 108 -6.12 -4.41 2.39
C ARG A 108 -5.58 -4.54 3.79
N CYS A 109 -6.50 -4.65 4.74
CA CYS A 109 -6.23 -5.06 6.11
C CYS A 109 -7.33 -6.03 6.54
N GLY A 110 -6.95 -7.20 7.02
CA GLY A 110 -7.90 -8.25 7.38
C GLY A 110 -7.29 -9.30 8.28
N THR A 111 -8.13 -10.24 8.73
CA THR A 111 -7.70 -11.38 9.55
C THR A 111 -7.77 -12.67 8.76
N ARG A 112 -6.83 -13.57 9.02
CA ARG A 112 -6.88 -14.96 8.60
C ARG A 112 -7.09 -15.89 9.79
#